data_AF-A0A5J5I4G9-F1
#
_entry.id   AF-A0A5J5I4G9-F1
#
_cell.length_a   1.000
_cell.length_b   1.000
_cell.length_c   1.000
_cell.angle_alpha   90.00
_cell.angle_beta   90.00
_cell.angle_gamma   90.00
#
_symmetry.space_group_name_H-M   'P 1'
#
loop_
_entity.id
_entity.type
_entity.pdbx_description
1 polymer ?
#
loop_
_entity_poly.entity_id
_entity_poly.type
_entity_poly.pdbx_seq_one_letter_code
_entity_poly.pdbx_strand_id
1 'polypeptide(L)'
;MAGGKGCGCLPFALGALLLVAWFGQDVRVPPLEVEQYDPRSPRRPMPGWGDEQFVIEDSPDGPADSMGTAFAVDRDGAWLTAQHVTHDCTRVGLEDGRFARPVSRVLESREADAALVRDGLPSSSALPLSNRAPQPGTPGYHMGFPAGKPTLVLSELIGEASARRGRSDLTQPVLAWAEKGRIPTGDGTLSGISGGPVFAEDGRVVGVNSASADRRGRILTTAPDAVARLTRASGAVDDRPVAYPFAGSADAESRFAAWLDEGVIRRIYCDVDEKRGG
;
A
#
# COMPACT_ATOMS: atom_id res chain seq x y z
N MET A 1 -54.70 53.64 23.91
CA MET A 1 -54.30 52.37 24.56
C MET A 1 -54.84 51.26 23.66
N ALA A 2 -54.14 50.29 23.10
CA ALA A 2 -52.78 49.71 23.18
C ALA A 2 -52.37 49.36 21.72
N GLY A 3 -51.11 49.33 21.26
CA GLY A 3 -49.95 48.63 21.81
C GLY A 3 -49.59 47.41 20.95
N GLY A 4 -49.38 47.59 19.63
CA GLY A 4 -48.98 46.51 18.72
C GLY A 4 -47.46 46.31 18.70
N LYS A 5 -46.98 45.24 19.35
CA LYS A 5 -45.57 44.80 19.31
C LYS A 5 -45.30 44.08 17.99
N GLY A 6 -44.52 44.69 17.11
CA GLY A 6 -43.94 44.03 15.94
C GLY A 6 -42.86 43.04 16.37
N CYS A 7 -43.09 41.75 16.12
CA CYS A 7 -42.14 40.67 16.37
C CYS A 7 -41.09 40.68 15.24
N GLY A 8 -39.84 41.00 15.56
CA GLY A 8 -38.75 41.05 14.59
C GLY A 8 -38.22 39.64 14.27
N CYS A 9 -38.51 39.13 13.07
CA CYS A 9 -38.03 37.84 12.55
C CYS A 9 -36.57 37.86 12.04
N LEU A 10 -35.87 38.99 12.17
CA LEU A 10 -34.51 39.16 11.63
C LEU A 10 -33.45 38.19 12.20
N PRO A 11 -33.41 37.84 13.51
CA PRO A 11 -32.34 36.99 14.03
C PRO A 11 -32.51 35.52 13.62
N PHE A 12 -33.74 35.05 13.41
CA PHE A 12 -34.01 33.67 12.97
C PHE A 12 -33.65 33.44 11.49
N ALA A 13 -33.86 34.45 10.64
CA ALA A 13 -33.48 34.38 9.22
C ALA A 13 -31.96 34.30 9.02
N LEU A 14 -31.19 35.07 9.82
CA LEU A 14 -29.72 35.03 9.80
C LEU A 14 -29.16 33.70 10.34
N GLY A 15 -29.76 33.13 11.39
CA GLY A 15 -29.38 31.81 11.91
C GLY A 15 -29.64 30.68 10.92
N ALA A 16 -30.75 30.73 10.19
CA ALA A 16 -31.07 29.74 9.15
C ALA A 16 -30.11 29.84 7.95
N LEU A 17 -29.74 31.04 7.52
CA LEU A 17 -28.77 31.25 6.44
C LEU A 17 -27.35 30.78 6.81
N LEU A 18 -26.92 30.99 8.05
CA LEU A 18 -25.62 30.47 8.53
C LEU A 18 -25.60 28.95 8.65
N LEU A 19 -26.71 28.31 9.06
CA LEU A 19 -26.84 26.85 9.06
C LEU A 19 -26.79 26.28 7.64
N VAL A 20 -27.47 26.89 6.67
CA VAL A 20 -27.40 26.45 5.25
C VAL A 20 -26.00 26.65 4.67
N ALA A 21 -25.31 27.73 5.03
CA ALA A 21 -23.92 27.96 4.61
C ALA A 21 -22.92 26.97 5.24
N TRP A 22 -23.20 26.45 6.44
CA TRP A 22 -22.39 25.42 7.10
C TRP A 22 -22.68 24.01 6.58
N PHE A 23 -23.95 23.69 6.28
CA PHE A 23 -24.35 22.38 5.75
C PHE A 23 -24.15 22.22 4.23
N GLY A 24 -24.00 23.32 3.48
CA GLY A 24 -23.84 23.32 2.02
C GLY A 24 -22.40 23.36 1.50
N GLN A 25 -21.41 23.29 2.39
CA GLN A 25 -20.02 23.07 1.97
C GLN A 25 -19.88 21.58 1.64
N ASP A 26 -20.39 21.17 0.48
CA ASP A 26 -19.96 19.92 -0.15
C ASP A 26 -18.44 20.00 -0.25
N VAL A 27 -17.74 19.30 0.65
CA VAL A 27 -16.30 19.11 0.58
C VAL A 27 -16.07 18.34 -0.71
N ARG A 28 -15.85 19.06 -1.81
CA ARG A 28 -15.51 18.46 -3.09
C ARG A 28 -14.12 17.86 -2.95
N VAL A 29 -14.08 16.58 -2.59
CA VAL A 29 -12.86 15.79 -2.65
C VAL A 29 -12.43 15.80 -4.12
N PRO A 30 -11.20 16.24 -4.43
CA PRO A 30 -10.72 16.27 -5.80
C PRO A 30 -10.73 14.85 -6.41
N PRO A 31 -10.93 14.73 -7.73
CA PRO A 31 -10.88 13.42 -8.39
C PRO A 31 -9.50 12.78 -8.21
N LEU A 32 -9.46 11.44 -8.12
CA LEU A 32 -8.22 10.68 -8.07
C LEU A 32 -7.43 10.88 -9.37
N GLU A 33 -6.21 11.39 -9.25
CA GLU A 33 -5.26 11.55 -10.35
C GLU A 33 -4.30 10.34 -10.34
N VAL A 34 -4.48 9.42 -11.28
CA VAL A 34 -3.61 8.24 -11.47
C VAL A 34 -2.64 8.49 -12.62
N GLU A 35 -1.35 8.47 -12.31
CA GLU A 35 -0.27 8.58 -13.30
C GLU A 35 0.39 7.21 -13.49
N GLN A 36 0.68 6.80 -14.73
CA GLN A 36 1.39 5.55 -15.02
C GLN A 36 2.85 5.80 -15.32
N TYR A 37 3.74 5.13 -14.60
CA TYR A 37 5.18 5.15 -14.82
C TYR A 37 5.66 3.87 -15.55
N ASP A 38 6.21 4.05 -16.76
CA ASP A 38 6.89 3.00 -17.53
C ASP A 38 8.28 3.49 -18.00
N PRO A 39 9.39 2.96 -17.46
CA PRO A 39 10.75 3.39 -17.84
C PRO A 39 11.32 2.74 -19.11
N ARG A 40 10.55 1.95 -19.88
CA ARG A 40 11.15 1.14 -20.98
C ARG A 40 11.34 1.90 -22.30
N SER A 41 12.60 2.01 -22.73
CA SER A 41 13.02 1.99 -24.16
C SER A 41 13.60 0.59 -24.47
N PRO A 42 13.50 0.06 -25.71
CA PRO A 42 13.61 -1.38 -25.95
C PRO A 42 15.07 -1.85 -25.82
N ARG A 43 15.42 -2.44 -24.67
CA ARG A 43 16.55 -3.37 -24.56
C ARG A 43 16.08 -4.67 -23.93
N ARG A 44 16.07 -5.71 -24.76
CA ARG A 44 16.05 -7.13 -24.38
C ARG A 44 17.50 -7.64 -24.52
N PRO A 45 17.97 -8.67 -23.78
CA PRO A 45 17.50 -9.28 -22.52
C PRO A 45 18.61 -9.26 -21.44
N MET A 46 18.28 -9.71 -20.22
CA MET A 46 19.26 -10.42 -19.39
C MET A 46 18.69 -11.79 -19.03
N PRO A 47 19.29 -12.90 -19.50
CA PRO A 47 19.15 -14.20 -18.87
C PRO A 47 20.42 -14.60 -18.09
N GLY A 48 20.20 -15.23 -16.94
CA GLY A 48 21.16 -15.91 -16.05
C GLY A 48 21.42 -15.10 -14.77
N TRP A 49 20.97 -15.45 -13.57
CA TRP A 49 20.73 -16.79 -12.97
C TRP A 49 19.34 -16.86 -12.31
N GLY A 50 18.60 -17.96 -12.54
CA GLY A 50 17.27 -18.22 -11.95
C GLY A 50 16.17 -18.32 -13.02
N ASP A 51 16.05 -19.48 -13.68
CA ASP A 51 15.04 -19.75 -14.73
C ASP A 51 13.59 -19.83 -14.19
N GLU A 52 13.34 -19.33 -12.98
CA GLU A 52 12.03 -19.36 -12.36
C GLU A 52 11.17 -18.20 -12.89
N GLN A 53 10.21 -18.57 -13.73
CA GLN A 53 9.13 -17.70 -14.15
C GLN A 53 7.87 -18.07 -13.40
N PHE A 54 7.26 -17.07 -12.77
CA PHE A 54 5.99 -17.21 -12.08
C PHE A 54 4.88 -16.60 -12.93
N VAL A 55 3.71 -17.26 -12.92
CA VAL A 55 2.47 -16.66 -13.40
C VAL A 55 1.64 -16.34 -12.18
N ILE A 56 1.39 -15.05 -11.96
CA ILE A 56 0.45 -14.55 -10.96
C ILE A 56 -0.92 -14.60 -11.62
N GLU A 57 -1.80 -15.47 -11.12
CA GLU A 57 -3.17 -15.58 -11.61
C GLU A 57 -4.01 -14.47 -10.98
N ASP A 58 -4.45 -13.50 -11.78
CA ASP A 58 -5.55 -12.62 -11.39
C ASP A 58 -6.85 -13.36 -11.70
N SER A 59 -7.71 -13.56 -10.70
CA SER A 59 -9.03 -14.15 -10.91
C SER A 59 -10.02 -13.02 -11.27
N PRO A 60 -10.48 -12.89 -12.54
CA PRO A 60 -11.40 -11.83 -12.93
C PRO A 60 -12.78 -11.95 -12.25
N ASP A 61 -13.14 -13.15 -11.77
CA ASP A 61 -14.36 -13.44 -11.02
C ASP A 61 -14.12 -13.55 -9.50
N GLY A 62 -12.87 -13.38 -9.05
CA GLY A 62 -12.55 -13.27 -7.62
C GLY A 62 -12.93 -11.87 -7.13
N PRO A 63 -13.22 -11.67 -5.83
CA PRO A 63 -13.27 -10.31 -5.30
C PRO A 63 -11.94 -9.65 -5.65
N ALA A 64 -11.96 -8.51 -6.37
CA ALA A 64 -10.82 -7.62 -6.32
C ALA A 64 -10.48 -7.41 -4.84
N ASP A 65 -9.19 -7.42 -4.47
CA ASP A 65 -8.77 -7.11 -3.12
C ASP A 65 -9.15 -5.64 -2.86
N SER A 66 -10.40 -5.42 -2.44
CA SER A 66 -10.97 -4.10 -2.10
C SER A 66 -10.24 -3.44 -0.92
N MET A 67 -9.29 -4.19 -0.34
CA MET A 67 -8.41 -3.79 0.73
C MET A 67 -7.03 -4.44 0.53
N GLY A 68 -5.99 -3.64 0.71
CA GLY A 68 -4.61 -4.09 0.81
C GLY A 68 -3.90 -3.42 1.98
N THR A 69 -2.56 -3.49 1.95
CA THR A 69 -1.68 -2.84 2.92
C THR A 69 -0.93 -1.69 2.25
N ALA A 70 -0.70 -0.60 2.98
CA ALA A 70 0.17 0.50 2.59
C ALA A 70 1.11 0.87 3.73
N PHE A 71 2.25 1.48 3.41
CA PHE A 71 3.22 1.91 4.41
C PHE A 71 3.90 3.23 4.04
N ALA A 72 4.22 4.04 5.05
CA ALA A 72 4.85 5.33 4.87
C ALA A 72 6.31 5.18 4.47
N VAL A 73 6.70 5.89 3.41
CA VAL A 73 8.08 6.01 2.94
C VAL A 73 8.60 7.44 3.07
N ASP A 74 7.73 8.37 3.41
CA ASP A 74 8.06 9.75 3.71
C ASP A 74 7.10 10.30 4.77
N ARG A 75 7.61 11.08 5.74
CA ARG A 75 6.78 11.67 6.80
C ARG A 75 5.78 12.70 6.27
N ASP A 76 6.04 13.32 5.12
CA ASP A 76 5.14 14.29 4.49
C ASP A 76 4.00 13.64 3.70
N GLY A 77 3.81 12.32 3.86
CA GLY A 77 2.64 11.60 3.39
C GLY A 77 2.81 10.92 2.04
N ALA A 78 4.03 10.44 1.75
CA ALA A 78 4.24 9.48 0.67
C ALA A 78 4.09 8.05 1.20
N TRP A 79 3.26 7.25 0.53
CA TRP A 79 2.98 5.86 0.93
C TRP A 79 3.20 4.92 -0.25
N LEU A 80 3.77 3.75 0.01
CA LEU A 80 3.83 2.66 -0.96
C LEU A 80 2.73 1.63 -0.70
N THR A 81 2.24 1.05 -1.78
CA THR A 81 1.35 -0.12 -1.81
C THR A 81 1.58 -0.89 -3.12
N ALA A 82 0.80 -1.93 -3.38
CA ALA A 82 0.87 -2.69 -4.62
C ALA A 82 0.04 -2.02 -5.71
N GLN A 83 0.49 -2.10 -6.96
CA GLN A 83 -0.20 -1.42 -8.07
C GLN A 83 -1.60 -1.98 -8.29
N HIS A 84 -1.78 -3.30 -8.25
CA HIS A 84 -3.08 -3.93 -8.42
C HIS A 84 -4.09 -3.64 -7.29
N VAL A 85 -3.67 -3.06 -6.16
CA VAL A 85 -4.57 -2.63 -5.07
C VAL A 85 -5.23 -1.28 -5.40
N THR A 86 -4.56 -0.44 -6.19
CA THR A 86 -5.08 0.89 -6.59
C THR A 86 -5.56 0.93 -8.03
N HIS A 87 -5.27 -0.12 -8.81
CA HIS A 87 -5.59 -0.17 -10.22
C HIS A 87 -7.09 -0.18 -10.47
N ASP A 88 -7.53 0.64 -11.44
CA ASP A 88 -8.92 0.76 -11.87
C ASP A 88 -9.93 1.15 -10.76
N CYS A 89 -9.43 1.66 -9.62
CA CYS A 89 -10.27 2.18 -8.54
C CYS A 89 -10.83 3.57 -8.90
N THR A 90 -12.12 3.79 -8.68
CA THR A 90 -12.75 5.12 -8.74
C THR A 90 -12.23 6.01 -7.62
N ARG A 91 -12.02 5.45 -6.43
CA ARG A 91 -11.50 6.17 -5.27
C ARG A 91 -10.64 5.27 -4.40
N VAL A 92 -9.43 5.73 -4.08
CA VAL A 92 -8.54 5.05 -3.14
C VAL A 92 -8.58 5.77 -1.79
N GLY A 93 -8.58 5.01 -0.69
CA GLY A 93 -8.57 5.56 0.66
C GLY A 93 -7.56 4.89 1.58
N LEU A 94 -6.80 5.68 2.33
CA LEU A 94 -5.90 5.20 3.39
C LEU A 94 -6.65 5.17 4.72
N GLU A 95 -6.46 4.12 5.52
CA GLU A 95 -7.08 4.04 6.84
C GLU A 95 -6.66 5.21 7.75
N ASP A 96 -7.67 5.83 8.36
CA ASP A 96 -7.55 6.88 9.37
C ASP A 96 -8.54 6.60 10.51
N GLY A 97 -8.11 5.75 11.45
CA GLY A 97 -8.92 5.28 12.57
C GLY A 97 -10.11 4.44 12.10
N ARG A 98 -11.32 5.00 12.16
CA ARG A 98 -12.56 4.30 11.76
C ARG A 98 -12.99 4.54 10.31
N PHE A 99 -12.29 5.41 9.61
CA PHE A 99 -12.65 5.83 8.26
C PHE A 99 -11.48 5.61 7.31
N ALA A 100 -11.74 5.57 6.00
CA ALA A 100 -10.70 5.64 4.99
C ALA A 100 -10.66 7.08 4.46
N ARG A 101 -9.53 7.76 4.61
CA ARG A 101 -9.31 9.10 4.08
C ARG A 101 -8.97 9.00 2.58
N PRO A 102 -9.74 9.64 1.70
CA PRO A 102 -9.45 9.63 0.27
C PRO A 102 -8.06 10.20 -0.02
N VAL A 103 -7.35 9.57 -0.96
CA VAL A 103 -6.10 10.08 -1.51
C VAL A 103 -6.35 10.70 -2.88
N SER A 104 -5.64 11.78 -3.20
CA SER A 104 -5.87 12.54 -4.44
C SER A 104 -4.94 12.15 -5.57
N ARG A 105 -3.77 11.57 -5.26
CA ARG A 105 -2.72 11.29 -6.26
C ARG A 105 -2.07 9.95 -6.04
N VAL A 106 -2.04 9.14 -7.10
CA VAL A 106 -1.36 7.85 -7.11
C VAL A 106 -0.48 7.75 -8.36
N LEU A 107 0.77 7.39 -8.18
CA LEU A 107 1.70 7.05 -9.25
C LEU A 107 1.87 5.53 -9.30
N GLU A 108 1.38 4.90 -10.35
CA GLU A 108 1.42 3.44 -10.52
C GLU A 108 2.61 3.00 -11.37
N SER A 109 3.30 1.94 -10.96
CA SER A 109 4.30 1.25 -11.77
C SER A 109 3.88 -0.19 -12.02
N ARG A 110 3.52 -0.48 -13.27
CA ARG A 110 3.30 -1.85 -13.75
C ARG A 110 4.59 -2.65 -13.82
N GLU A 111 5.76 -2.02 -13.96
CA GLU A 111 7.04 -2.73 -13.90
C GLU A 111 7.28 -3.29 -12.50
N ALA A 112 7.00 -2.48 -11.48
CA ALA A 112 7.26 -2.84 -10.11
C ALA A 112 6.09 -3.60 -9.46
N ASP A 113 4.88 -3.61 -10.03
CA ASP A 113 3.64 -3.95 -9.31
C ASP A 113 3.52 -3.17 -7.98
N ALA A 114 3.91 -1.90 -8.03
CA ALA A 114 3.87 -0.99 -6.89
C ALA A 114 3.19 0.32 -7.29
N ALA A 115 2.49 0.92 -6.34
CA ALA A 115 1.91 2.25 -6.46
C ALA A 115 2.43 3.14 -5.32
N LEU A 116 2.61 4.41 -5.64
CA LEU A 116 3.02 5.44 -4.68
C LEU A 116 1.90 6.46 -4.56
N VAL A 117 1.32 6.56 -3.37
CA VAL A 117 0.40 7.63 -3.00
C VAL A 117 1.22 8.88 -2.72
N ARG A 118 0.87 9.99 -3.39
CA ARG A 118 1.35 11.34 -3.08
C ARG A 118 0.28 12.07 -2.29
N ASP A 119 0.69 13.03 -1.46
CA ASP A 119 -0.21 13.88 -0.68
C ASP A 119 -1.19 13.06 0.20
N GLY A 120 -0.71 11.95 0.75
CA GLY A 120 -1.46 11.08 1.65
C GLY A 120 -1.55 11.64 3.08
N LEU A 121 -1.85 10.76 4.04
CA LEU A 121 -1.80 11.10 5.46
C LEU A 121 -0.35 11.40 5.88
N PRO A 122 -0.05 12.44 6.65
CA PRO A 122 1.27 12.58 7.28
C PRO A 122 1.56 11.38 8.19
N SER A 123 2.83 11.02 8.31
CA SER A 123 3.28 9.90 9.15
C SER A 123 4.29 10.38 10.20
N SER A 124 4.26 9.76 11.40
CA SER A 124 5.26 10.02 12.45
C SER A 124 6.66 9.56 12.05
N SER A 125 6.73 8.54 11.20
CA SER A 125 7.97 7.90 10.75
C SER A 125 7.84 7.41 9.31
N ALA A 126 8.98 7.24 8.66
CA ALA A 126 9.11 6.65 7.34
C ALA A 126 9.93 5.36 7.43
N LEU A 127 9.59 4.36 6.62
CA LEU A 127 10.32 3.10 6.57
C LEU A 127 11.55 3.18 5.65
N PRO A 128 12.73 2.70 6.08
CA PRO A 128 13.96 2.80 5.30
C PRO A 128 13.97 1.84 4.12
N LEU A 129 13.93 2.37 2.90
CA LEU A 129 14.00 1.58 1.67
C LEU A 129 15.43 1.15 1.32
N SER A 130 15.56 -0.06 0.79
CA SER A 130 16.75 -0.54 0.09
C SER A 130 16.53 -0.53 -1.42
N ASN A 131 17.58 -0.29 -2.18
CA ASN A 131 17.62 -0.49 -3.64
C ASN A 131 18.40 -1.76 -4.03
N ARG A 132 18.77 -2.59 -3.04
CA ARG A 132 19.53 -3.83 -3.23
C ARG A 132 18.75 -5.01 -2.67
N ALA A 133 18.72 -6.10 -3.44
CA ALA A 133 18.21 -7.38 -2.96
C ALA A 133 19.12 -7.94 -1.85
N PRO A 134 18.56 -8.60 -0.83
CA PRO A 134 19.35 -9.35 0.13
C PRO A 134 19.89 -10.64 -0.49
N GLN A 135 20.76 -11.34 0.23
CA GLN A 135 21.31 -12.60 -0.26
C GLN A 135 20.27 -13.73 -0.14
N PRO A 136 20.18 -14.64 -1.12
CA PRO A 136 19.40 -15.86 -0.95
C PRO A 136 19.72 -16.60 0.36
N GLY A 137 18.69 -17.14 1.00
CA GLY A 137 18.78 -17.81 2.29
C GLY A 137 18.65 -16.90 3.52
N THR A 138 18.62 -15.57 3.35
CA THR A 138 18.36 -14.65 4.47
C THR A 138 16.87 -14.56 4.79
N PRO A 139 16.47 -14.36 6.05
CA PRO A 139 15.07 -14.24 6.40
C PRO A 139 14.44 -12.90 5.98
N GLY A 140 13.13 -12.95 5.77
CA GLY A 140 12.28 -11.81 5.44
C GLY A 140 11.13 -11.65 6.43
N TYR A 141 10.76 -10.40 6.70
CA TYR A 141 9.65 -10.04 7.58
C TYR A 141 8.59 -9.27 6.78
N HIS A 142 7.51 -9.95 6.42
CA HIS A 142 6.41 -9.37 5.66
C HIS A 142 5.35 -8.86 6.64
N MET A 143 5.03 -7.59 6.59
CA MET A 143 4.09 -6.96 7.51
C MET A 143 2.86 -6.48 6.75
N GLY A 144 1.66 -6.79 7.23
CA GLY A 144 0.44 -6.31 6.60
C GLY A 144 -0.83 -6.90 7.18
N PHE A 145 -1.90 -6.87 6.38
CA PHE A 145 -3.25 -7.22 6.81
C PHE A 145 -3.89 -8.40 6.05
N PRO A 146 -3.29 -9.61 6.03
CA PRO A 146 -3.99 -10.82 5.61
C PRO A 146 -5.40 -10.93 6.21
N ALA A 147 -6.41 -11.12 5.36
CA ALA A 147 -7.83 -11.16 5.74
C ALA A 147 -8.27 -9.97 6.62
N GLY A 148 -7.64 -8.81 6.43
CA GLY A 148 -7.89 -7.58 7.18
C GLY A 148 -7.28 -7.53 8.58
N LYS A 149 -6.53 -8.54 9.01
CA LYS A 149 -5.95 -8.65 10.35
C LYS A 149 -4.43 -8.46 10.33
N PRO A 150 -3.85 -7.69 11.26
CA PRO A 150 -2.40 -7.56 11.36
C PRO A 150 -1.74 -8.93 11.48
N THR A 151 -0.84 -9.22 10.55
CA THR A 151 -0.07 -10.47 10.53
C THR A 151 1.35 -10.18 10.08
N LEU A 152 2.31 -10.68 10.85
CA LEU A 152 3.72 -10.76 10.47
C LEU A 152 3.96 -12.14 9.86
N VAL A 153 4.34 -12.19 8.59
CA VAL A 153 4.74 -13.43 7.91
C VAL A 153 6.26 -13.50 7.87
N LEU A 154 6.80 -14.61 8.36
CA LEU A 154 8.22 -14.93 8.38
C LEU A 154 8.54 -15.76 7.14
N SER A 155 9.61 -15.40 6.43
CA SER A 155 10.02 -16.09 5.22
C SER A 155 11.54 -16.21 5.12
N GLU A 156 12.01 -16.93 4.10
CA GLU A 156 13.40 -17.00 3.68
C GLU A 156 13.49 -16.68 2.19
N LEU A 157 14.44 -15.84 1.79
CA LEU A 157 14.63 -15.48 0.40
C LEU A 157 15.10 -16.69 -0.40
N ILE A 158 14.36 -17.07 -1.45
CA ILE A 158 14.80 -18.07 -2.43
C ILE A 158 15.78 -17.41 -3.40
N GLY A 159 15.41 -16.23 -3.91
CA GLY A 159 16.26 -15.44 -4.80
C GLY A 159 15.48 -14.50 -5.70
N GLU A 160 16.19 -13.90 -6.64
CA GLU A 160 15.61 -13.11 -7.73
C GLU A 160 14.91 -14.03 -8.73
N ALA A 161 13.78 -13.58 -9.25
CA ALA A 161 13.00 -14.28 -10.24
C ALA A 161 12.26 -13.29 -11.14
N SER A 162 11.40 -13.82 -12.01
CA SER A 162 10.54 -12.99 -12.83
C SER A 162 9.09 -13.46 -12.78
N ALA A 163 8.14 -12.52 -12.80
CA ALA A 163 6.72 -12.82 -12.76
C ALA A 163 5.99 -12.17 -13.93
N ARG A 164 5.00 -12.89 -14.47
CA ARG A 164 3.98 -12.35 -15.35
C ARG A 164 2.65 -12.35 -14.62
N ARG A 165 1.91 -11.26 -14.69
CA ARG A 165 0.57 -11.16 -14.11
C ARG A 165 -0.50 -11.38 -15.18
N GLY A 166 -1.36 -12.38 -14.96
CA GLY A 166 -2.42 -12.79 -15.87
C GLY A 166 -1.94 -13.04 -17.30
N ARG A 167 -2.66 -12.46 -18.28
CA ARG A 167 -2.26 -12.50 -19.71
C ARG A 167 -1.25 -11.41 -20.10
N SER A 168 -0.73 -10.68 -19.11
CA SER A 168 0.42 -9.78 -19.11
C SER A 168 1.62 -10.08 -20.00
N ASP A 169 1.80 -9.51 -21.19
CA ASP A 169 3.11 -9.59 -21.91
C ASP A 169 4.29 -8.94 -21.19
N LEU A 170 4.01 -8.24 -20.09
CA LEU A 170 5.02 -7.66 -19.22
C LEU A 170 5.53 -8.66 -18.20
N THR A 171 6.82 -8.97 -18.30
CA THR A 171 7.58 -9.65 -17.25
C THR A 171 8.14 -8.62 -16.27
N GLN A 172 7.86 -8.83 -14.98
CA GLN A 172 8.27 -7.99 -13.87
C GLN A 172 9.42 -8.68 -13.12
N PRO A 173 10.48 -7.95 -12.72
CA PRO A 173 11.47 -8.48 -11.79
C PRO A 173 10.85 -8.60 -10.40
N VAL A 174 11.04 -9.75 -9.76
CA VAL A 174 10.50 -10.05 -8.42
C VAL A 174 11.53 -10.73 -7.54
N LEU A 175 11.28 -10.73 -6.23
CA LEU A 175 11.94 -11.63 -5.29
C LEU A 175 10.97 -12.74 -4.91
N ALA A 176 11.45 -13.98 -4.91
CA ALA A 176 10.71 -15.14 -4.48
C ALA A 176 11.11 -15.54 -3.05
N TRP A 177 10.13 -15.73 -2.18
CA TRP A 177 10.32 -16.06 -0.78
C TRP A 177 9.61 -17.36 -0.43
N ALA A 178 10.21 -18.16 0.45
CA ALA A 178 9.61 -19.33 1.06
C ALA A 178 9.05 -18.96 2.43
N GLU A 179 7.74 -19.09 2.62
CA GLU A 179 7.08 -18.90 3.92
C GLU A 179 7.61 -19.92 4.94
N LYS A 180 7.98 -19.45 6.13
CA LYS A 180 8.45 -20.25 7.25
C LYS A 180 7.47 -20.27 8.42
N GLY A 181 6.63 -19.24 8.55
CA GLY A 181 5.62 -19.16 9.60
C GLY A 181 4.91 -17.81 9.64
N ARG A 182 3.94 -17.68 10.54
CA ARG A 182 3.14 -16.46 10.72
C ARG A 182 2.96 -16.15 12.19
N ILE A 183 2.79 -14.87 12.48
CA ILE A 183 2.46 -14.34 13.80
C ILE A 183 1.28 -13.39 13.63
N PRO A 184 0.09 -13.70 14.17
CA PRO A 184 -0.25 -14.94 14.88
C PRO A 184 -0.21 -16.18 13.95
N THR A 185 -0.01 -17.36 14.53
CA THR A 185 0.03 -18.62 13.78
C THR A 185 -1.32 -18.88 13.08
N GLY A 186 -1.27 -19.26 11.81
CA GLY A 186 -2.45 -19.65 11.04
C GLY A 186 -2.09 -20.05 9.60
N ASP A 187 -3.05 -20.62 8.89
CA ASP A 187 -2.94 -21.13 7.51
C ASP A 187 -3.97 -20.49 6.56
N GLY A 188 -4.62 -19.41 7.01
CA GLY A 188 -5.62 -18.68 6.24
C GLY A 188 -5.05 -18.00 4.98
N THR A 189 -5.93 -17.34 4.21
CA THR A 189 -5.49 -16.59 3.03
C THR A 189 -4.52 -15.46 3.38
N LEU A 190 -3.60 -15.15 2.46
CA LEU A 190 -2.75 -13.96 2.50
C LEU A 190 -3.34 -12.76 1.75
N SER A 191 -4.54 -12.88 1.16
CA SER A 191 -5.28 -11.75 0.56
C SER A 191 -5.35 -10.57 1.54
N GLY A 192 -5.05 -9.37 1.06
CA GLY A 192 -4.88 -8.16 1.88
C GLY A 192 -3.45 -7.87 2.38
N ILE A 193 -2.50 -8.82 2.29
CA ILE A 193 -1.07 -8.54 2.54
C ILE A 193 -0.44 -7.71 1.42
N SER A 194 -1.01 -7.76 0.22
CA SER A 194 -0.56 -7.02 -0.95
C SER A 194 -0.34 -5.55 -0.64
N GLY A 195 0.80 -5.03 -1.05
CA GLY A 195 1.25 -3.67 -0.76
C GLY A 195 2.01 -3.49 0.54
N GLY A 196 2.02 -4.50 1.43
CA GLY A 196 2.76 -4.44 2.69
C GLY A 196 4.27 -4.47 2.49
N PRO A 197 5.06 -3.87 3.41
CA PRO A 197 6.51 -3.89 3.31
C PRO A 197 7.06 -5.27 3.65
N VAL A 198 8.19 -5.60 3.01
CA VAL A 198 9.01 -6.76 3.34
C VAL A 198 10.39 -6.29 3.76
N PHE A 199 10.76 -6.57 5.00
CA PHE A 199 12.05 -6.21 5.55
C PHE A 199 13.06 -7.34 5.45
N ALA A 200 14.32 -6.97 5.20
CA ALA A 200 15.47 -7.83 5.46
C ALA A 200 15.95 -7.67 6.91
N GLU A 201 16.82 -8.57 7.35
CA GLU A 201 17.42 -8.56 8.70
C GLU A 201 18.14 -7.25 9.05
N ASP A 202 18.64 -6.50 8.07
CA ASP A 202 19.34 -5.23 8.29
C ASP A 202 18.42 -4.06 8.62
N GLY A 203 17.10 -4.30 8.69
CA GLY A 203 16.09 -3.31 9.03
C GLY A 203 15.58 -2.51 7.84
N ARG A 204 15.98 -2.81 6.60
CA ARG A 204 15.50 -2.11 5.41
C ARG A 204 14.37 -2.86 4.72
N VAL A 205 13.43 -2.10 4.16
CA VAL A 205 12.41 -2.60 3.25
C VAL A 205 13.09 -2.95 1.92
N VAL A 206 13.02 -4.21 1.54
CA VAL A 206 13.63 -4.78 0.33
C VAL A 206 12.60 -5.16 -0.73
N GLY A 207 11.32 -4.97 -0.45
CA GLY A 207 10.25 -5.23 -1.40
C GLY A 207 8.88 -4.83 -0.88
N VAL A 208 7.92 -4.84 -1.79
CA VAL A 208 6.49 -4.68 -1.52
C VAL A 208 5.80 -6.01 -1.82
N ASN A 209 4.90 -6.48 -0.97
CA ASN A 209 4.16 -7.71 -1.23
C ASN A 209 3.30 -7.55 -2.50
N SER A 210 3.50 -8.44 -3.48
CA SER A 210 2.84 -8.35 -4.79
C SER A 210 1.85 -9.50 -4.98
N ALA A 211 2.25 -10.71 -4.65
CA ALA A 211 1.38 -11.88 -4.76
C ALA A 211 1.79 -12.97 -3.77
N SER A 212 0.85 -13.82 -3.38
CA SER A 212 1.12 -15.08 -2.72
C SER A 212 0.62 -16.24 -3.57
N ALA A 213 1.36 -17.34 -3.57
CA ALA A 213 0.90 -18.62 -4.09
C ALA A 213 0.62 -19.53 -2.89
N ASP A 214 -0.58 -19.41 -2.31
CA ASP A 214 -0.99 -20.05 -1.05
C ASP A 214 -0.70 -21.57 -1.04
N ARG A 215 -0.88 -22.26 -2.18
CA ARG A 215 -0.68 -23.72 -2.29
C ARG A 215 0.77 -24.18 -2.18
N ARG A 216 1.76 -23.30 -2.20
CA ARG A 216 3.19 -23.67 -2.20
C ARG A 216 4.02 -22.95 -1.15
N GLY A 217 3.39 -22.19 -0.24
CA GLY A 217 4.11 -21.40 0.77
C GLY A 217 5.11 -20.44 0.12
N ARG A 218 4.76 -19.87 -1.04
CA ARG A 218 5.62 -18.91 -1.75
C ARG A 218 4.99 -17.54 -1.76
N ILE A 219 5.81 -16.54 -1.50
CA ILE A 219 5.44 -15.13 -1.52
C ILE A 219 6.32 -14.45 -2.55
N LEU A 220 5.72 -13.64 -3.41
CA LEU A 220 6.41 -12.84 -4.41
C LEU A 220 6.33 -11.38 -4.01
N THR A 221 7.47 -10.72 -4.08
CA THR A 221 7.57 -9.28 -3.81
C THR A 221 8.19 -8.57 -5.00
N THR A 222 7.95 -7.28 -5.05
CA THR A 222 8.61 -6.40 -6.01
C THR A 222 10.14 -6.45 -5.84
N ALA A 223 10.87 -6.19 -6.92
CA ALA A 223 12.32 -6.02 -6.85
C ALA A 223 12.67 -4.61 -6.29
N PRO A 224 13.63 -4.49 -5.36
CA PRO A 224 13.93 -3.23 -4.68
C PRO A 224 14.45 -2.13 -5.62
N ASP A 225 15.13 -2.48 -6.71
CA ASP A 225 15.59 -1.54 -7.72
C ASP A 225 14.43 -0.93 -8.54
N ALA A 226 13.36 -1.70 -8.76
CA ALA A 226 12.14 -1.24 -9.42
C ALA A 226 11.36 -0.27 -8.52
N VAL A 227 11.24 -0.58 -7.23
CA VAL A 227 10.67 0.34 -6.23
C VAL A 227 11.50 1.62 -6.15
N ALA A 228 12.83 1.52 -6.15
CA ALA A 228 13.72 2.69 -6.14
C ALA A 228 13.62 3.55 -7.41
N ARG A 229 13.20 2.99 -8.55
CA ARG A 229 12.86 3.78 -9.76
C ARG A 229 11.56 4.54 -9.56
N LEU A 230 10.51 3.87 -9.06
CA LEU A 230 9.21 4.50 -8.79
C LEU A 230 9.33 5.65 -7.78
N THR A 231 10.03 5.46 -6.67
CA THR A 231 10.18 6.51 -5.64
C THR A 231 10.99 7.71 -6.12
N ARG A 232 11.99 7.48 -7.00
CA ARG A 232 12.70 8.60 -7.66
C ARG A 232 11.81 9.31 -8.67
N ALA A 233 11.02 8.58 -9.45
CA ALA A 233 10.13 9.15 -10.44
C ALA A 233 9.00 9.98 -9.81
N SER A 234 8.53 9.61 -8.61
CA SER A 234 7.49 10.37 -7.92
C SER A 234 7.92 11.75 -7.47
N GLY A 235 9.22 11.93 -7.16
CA GLY A 235 9.77 13.14 -6.55
C GLY A 235 9.23 13.42 -5.14
N ALA A 236 8.52 12.47 -4.52
CA ALA A 236 7.80 12.65 -3.26
C ALA A 236 8.45 11.97 -2.06
N VAL A 237 9.63 11.35 -2.24
CA VAL A 237 10.36 10.65 -1.17
C VAL A 237 11.73 11.30 -1.01
N ASP A 238 11.90 12.10 0.03
CA ASP A 238 13.16 12.75 0.38
C ASP A 238 13.74 12.26 1.72
N ASP A 239 12.89 11.66 2.57
CA ASP A 239 13.27 11.13 3.86
C ASP A 239 14.35 10.04 3.77
N ARG A 240 15.29 10.09 4.72
CA ARG A 240 16.41 9.13 4.84
C ARG A 240 16.47 8.52 6.25
N PRO A 241 15.45 7.75 6.65
CA PRO A 241 15.42 7.12 7.97
C PRO A 241 16.56 6.11 8.12
N VAL A 242 17.06 5.99 9.35
CA VAL A 242 18.12 5.04 9.70
C VAL A 242 17.51 3.67 9.93
N ALA A 243 18.04 2.65 9.25
CA ALA A 243 17.67 1.27 9.48
C ALA A 243 18.47 0.66 10.64
N TYR A 244 17.78 -0.10 11.49
CA TYR A 244 18.38 -0.87 12.57
C TYR A 244 18.11 -2.36 12.34
N PRO A 245 19.12 -3.24 12.43
CA PRO A 245 18.93 -4.67 12.24
C PRO A 245 17.88 -5.25 13.19
N PHE A 246 17.13 -6.24 12.74
CA PHE A 246 16.23 -7.02 13.59
C PHE A 246 17.03 -8.01 14.43
N ALA A 247 16.73 -8.09 15.72
CA ALA A 247 17.33 -9.08 16.63
C ALA A 247 16.67 -10.49 16.52
N GLY A 248 15.66 -10.64 15.66
CA GLY A 248 14.90 -11.88 15.46
C GLY A 248 13.40 -11.61 15.29
N SER A 249 12.59 -12.68 15.26
CA SER A 249 11.13 -12.58 15.03
C SER A 249 10.39 -11.82 16.14
N ALA A 250 10.81 -11.94 17.40
CA ALA A 250 10.18 -11.23 18.51
C ALA A 250 10.40 -9.70 18.45
N ASP A 251 11.58 -9.27 17.98
CA ASP A 251 11.85 -7.86 17.70
C ASP A 251 11.04 -7.38 16.48
N ALA A 252 10.96 -8.19 15.42
CA ALA A 252 10.13 -7.89 14.27
C ALA A 252 8.64 -7.74 14.63
N GLU A 253 8.10 -8.61 15.48
CA GLU A 253 6.74 -8.51 16.00
C GLU A 253 6.53 -7.22 16.82
N SER A 254 7.46 -6.91 17.72
CA SER A 254 7.40 -5.71 18.56
C SER A 254 7.42 -4.41 17.73
N ARG A 255 8.29 -4.35 16.71
CA ARG A 255 8.34 -3.20 15.78
C ARG A 255 7.12 -3.12 14.90
N PHE A 256 6.58 -4.26 14.44
CA PHE A 256 5.34 -4.27 13.68
C PHE A 256 4.19 -3.68 14.51
N ALA A 257 4.04 -4.10 15.78
CA ALA A 257 3.05 -3.53 16.68
C ALA A 257 3.21 -2.01 16.84
N ALA A 258 4.44 -1.52 17.05
CA ALA A 258 4.71 -0.08 17.13
C ALA A 258 4.33 0.67 15.84
N TRP A 259 4.69 0.14 14.67
CA TRP A 259 4.32 0.75 13.38
C TRP A 259 2.81 0.72 13.09
N LEU A 260 2.07 -0.24 13.65
CA LEU A 260 0.61 -0.23 13.58
C LEU A 260 0.03 0.87 14.48
N ASP A 261 0.51 0.99 15.72
CA ASP A 261 0.04 1.98 16.69
C ASP A 261 0.33 3.42 16.22
N GLU A 262 1.50 3.63 15.61
CA GLU A 262 1.88 4.90 14.99
C GLU A 262 1.18 5.15 13.64
N GLY A 263 0.56 4.10 13.08
CA GLY A 263 -0.02 4.12 11.75
C GLY A 263 1.02 4.31 10.65
N VAL A 264 2.25 3.85 10.81
CA VAL A 264 3.26 3.81 9.74
C VAL A 264 2.91 2.73 8.72
N ILE A 265 2.22 1.67 9.15
CA ILE A 265 1.67 0.60 8.29
C ILE A 265 0.15 0.59 8.49
N ARG A 266 -0.61 0.69 7.41
CA ARG A 266 -2.08 0.84 7.44
C ARG A 266 -2.76 0.02 6.35
N ARG A 267 -4.06 -0.20 6.49
CA ARG A 267 -4.87 -0.69 5.37
C ARG A 267 -5.09 0.42 4.36
N ILE A 268 -5.17 0.04 3.10
CA ILE A 268 -5.60 0.89 2.00
C ILE A 268 -6.78 0.21 1.31
N TYR A 269 -7.71 0.99 0.80
CA TYR A 269 -8.98 0.52 0.24
C TYR A 269 -9.20 1.04 -1.17
N CYS A 270 -9.76 0.18 -2.01
CA CYS A 270 -10.27 0.51 -3.34
C CYS A 270 -11.78 0.77 -3.25
N ASP A 271 -12.27 1.74 -4.02
CA ASP A 271 -13.67 2.17 -4.14
C ASP A 271 -14.34 2.57 -2.82
N VAL A 272 -13.64 3.38 -2.04
CA VAL A 272 -14.22 3.99 -0.84
C VAL A 272 -15.37 4.94 -1.23
N ASP A 273 -16.51 4.78 -0.54
CA ASP A 273 -17.78 5.53 -0.73
C ASP A 273 -18.63 5.23 -1.98
N GLU A 274 -18.35 4.19 -2.78
CA GLU A 274 -19.38 3.74 -3.72
C GLU A 274 -20.52 3.07 -2.95
N LYS A 275 -21.69 3.72 -2.91
CA LYS A 275 -22.94 3.01 -2.65
C LYS A 275 -23.01 1.90 -3.69
N ARG A 276 -22.90 0.64 -3.28
CA ARG A 276 -23.23 -0.52 -4.13
C ARG A 276 -24.53 -0.22 -4.85
N GLY A 277 -24.45 0.05 -6.14
CA GLY A 277 -25.61 0.20 -7.01
C GLY A 277 -26.43 -1.07 -6.90
N GLY A 278 -27.73 -0.90 -6.61
CA GLY A 278 -28.69 -2.00 -6.55
C GLY A 278 -29.00 -2.60 -7.92
#